data_AF-A0A7K3Y805-F1
#
_entry.id   AF-A0A7K3Y805-F1
#
_cell.length_a   1.000
_cell.length_b   1.000
_cell.length_c   1.000
_cell.angle_alpha   90.00
_cell.angle_beta   90.00
_cell.angle_gamma   90.00
#
_symmetry.space_group_name_H-M   'P 1'
#
loop_
_entity.id
_entity.type
_entity.pdbx_description
1 polymer ?
#
loop_
_entity_poly.entity_id
_entity_poly.type
_entity_poly.pdbx_seq_one_letter_code
_entity_poly.pdbx_strand_id
1 'polypeptide(L)' 'MNRADRAQMAMMLEVCAYPKPGNVDRCHDYSDTRLEHFLASTILVRPVFETAERTGGRVG' A
#
# COMPACT_ATOMS: atom_id res chain seq x y z
N MET A 1 -11.90 8.34 -11.16
CA MET A 1 -10.77 7.96 -10.30
C MET A 1 -10.01 9.21 -9.90
N ASN A 2 -10.04 9.58 -8.61
CA ASN A 2 -9.36 10.77 -8.07
C ASN A 2 -7.86 10.46 -7.77
N ARG A 3 -7.13 11.35 -7.09
CA ARG A 3 -5.72 11.07 -6.75
C ARG A 3 -5.61 10.00 -5.67
N ALA A 4 -6.49 10.00 -4.68
CA ALA A 4 -6.51 8.98 -3.64
C ALA A 4 -6.72 7.55 -4.18
N ASP A 5 -7.66 7.37 -5.11
CA ASP A 5 -7.91 6.08 -5.76
C ASP A 5 -6.68 5.58 -6.53
N ARG A 6 -6.00 6.48 -7.26
CA ARG A 6 -4.77 6.15 -8.01
C ARG A 6 -3.64 5.77 -7.07
N ALA A 7 -3.47 6.49 -5.97
CA ALA A 7 -2.44 6.19 -4.97
C ALA A 7 -2.68 4.84 -4.28
N GLN A 8 -3.93 4.55 -3.91
CA GLN A 8 -4.29 3.25 -3.31
C GLN A 8 -4.10 2.09 -4.29
N MET A 9 -4.47 2.26 -5.55
CA MET A 9 -4.24 1.25 -6.59
C MET A 9 -2.74 1.04 -6.84
N ALA A 10 -1.95 2.10 -6.91
CA ALA A 10 -0.49 2.01 -7.06
C ALA A 10 0.14 1.24 -5.89
N MET A 11 -0.29 1.53 -4.65
CA MET A 11 0.17 0.82 -3.46
C MET A 11 -0.18 -0.68 -3.52
N MET A 12 -1.41 -1.04 -3.92
CA MET A 12 -1.82 -2.43 -4.08
C MET A 12 -0.99 -3.16 -5.15
N LEU A 13 -0.76 -2.52 -6.30
CA LEU A 13 0.05 -3.09 -7.39
C LEU A 13 1.49 -3.33 -6.95
N GLU A 14 2.06 -2.38 -6.20
CA GLU A 14 3.41 -2.51 -5.65
C GLU A 14 3.48 -3.68 -4.65
N VAL A 15 2.54 -3.79 -3.71
CA VAL A 15 2.49 -4.91 -2.74
C VAL A 15 2.32 -6.26 -3.45
N CYS A 16 1.50 -6.32 -4.50
CA CYS A 16 1.24 -7.55 -5.25
C CYS A 16 2.32 -7.89 -6.29
N ALA A 17 3.32 -7.03 -6.51
CA ALA A 17 4.38 -7.29 -7.46
C ALA A 17 5.14 -8.57 -7.09
N TYR A 18 5.61 -9.29 -8.11
CA TYR A 18 6.40 -10.50 -7.95
C TYR A 18 7.31 -10.71 -9.16
N PRO A 19 8.58 -11.13 -8.98
CA PRO A 19 9.27 -11.32 -7.69
C PRO A 19 9.68 -9.98 -7.05
N LYS A 20 9.74 -9.89 -5.71
CA LYS A 20 10.28 -8.71 -5.01
C LYS A 20 11.60 -9.04 -4.31
N PRO A 21 12.75 -8.76 -4.93
CA PRO A 21 14.05 -9.10 -4.35
C PRO A 21 14.22 -8.55 -2.93
N GLY A 22 14.48 -9.45 -1.96
CA GLY A 22 14.75 -9.10 -0.57
C GLY A 22 13.55 -8.61 0.25
N ASN A 23 12.34 -8.58 -0.31
CA ASN A 23 11.12 -8.13 0.37
C ASN A 23 10.11 -9.26 0.51
N VAL A 24 9.09 -9.01 1.33
CA VAL A 24 7.94 -9.90 1.43
C VAL A 24 7.17 -9.91 0.11
N ASP A 25 6.87 -11.10 -0.39
CA ASP A 25 5.99 -11.32 -1.53
C ASP A 25 5.21 -12.64 -1.35
N ARG A 26 4.46 -13.06 -2.37
CA ARG A 26 3.61 -14.26 -2.32
C ARG A 26 4.35 -15.56 -1.98
N CYS A 27 5.67 -15.59 -2.16
CA CYS A 27 6.49 -16.78 -1.96
C CYS A 27 7.50 -16.62 -0.81
N HIS A 28 7.62 -15.41 -0.24
CA HIS A 28 8.63 -15.09 0.76
C HIS A 28 8.02 -14.30 1.90
N ASP A 29 7.60 -14.98 2.97
CA ASP A 29 7.26 -14.35 4.25
C ASP A 29 8.48 -14.39 5.20
N TYR A 30 8.51 -13.46 6.17
CA TYR A 30 9.37 -13.56 7.36
C TYR A 30 8.58 -14.09 8.56
N SER A 31 9.28 -14.52 9.63
CA SER A 31 8.63 -15.12 10.81
C SER A 31 7.62 -14.20 11.50
N ASP A 32 7.83 -12.88 11.41
CA ASP A 32 7.02 -11.84 12.05
C ASP A 32 6.28 -10.93 11.04
N THR A 33 6.61 -11.04 9.76
CA THR A 33 6.15 -10.10 8.73
C THR A 33 5.68 -10.87 7.51
N ARG A 34 4.39 -10.75 7.18
CA ARG A 34 3.73 -11.49 6.11
C ARG A 34 3.11 -10.57 5.08
N LEU A 35 2.83 -11.10 3.88
CA LEU A 35 2.19 -10.35 2.80
C LEU A 35 0.87 -9.70 3.25
N GLU A 36 0.10 -10.38 4.09
CA GLU A 36 -1.19 -9.89 4.59
C GLU A 36 -1.07 -8.60 5.40
N HIS A 37 0.05 -8.37 6.08
CA HIS A 37 0.28 -7.11 6.81
C HIS A 37 0.33 -5.92 5.84
N PHE A 38 0.92 -6.11 4.65
CA PHE A 38 0.98 -5.09 3.60
C PHE A 38 -0.36 -4.93 2.88
N LEU A 39 -1.05 -6.03 2.58
CA LEU A 39 -2.39 -5.98 2.00
C LEU A 39 -3.37 -5.25 2.94
N ALA A 40 -3.31 -5.51 4.24
CA ALA A 40 -4.10 -4.78 5.23
C ALA A 40 -3.82 -3.26 5.17
N SER A 41 -2.56 -2.84 5.00
CA SER A 41 -2.26 -1.41 4.88
C SER A 41 -2.79 -0.80 3.57
N THR A 42 -2.84 -1.54 2.47
CA THR A 42 -3.47 -1.04 1.20
C THR A 42 -4.98 -0.79 1.33
N ILE A 43 -5.66 -1.52 2.22
CA ILE A 43 -7.10 -1.33 2.50
C ILE A 43 -7.30 -0.14 3.43
N LEU A 44 -6.50 -0.07 4.51
CA LEU A 44 -6.67 0.89 5.58
C LEU A 44 -6.17 2.30 5.26
N VAL A 45 -5.31 2.48 4.25
CA VAL A 45 -4.70 3.78 3.90
C VAL A 45 -5.68 4.80 3.28
N ARG A 46 -6.88 4.38 2.87
CA ARG A 46 -7.82 5.24 2.14
C ARG A 46 -8.09 6.61 2.80
N PRO A 47 -8.42 6.72 4.10
CA PRO A 47 -8.67 8.01 4.75
C PRO A 47 -7.44 8.94 4.75
N VAL A 48 -6.23 8.36 4.78
CA VAL A 48 -4.96 9.10 4.75
C VAL A 48 -4.77 9.73 3.37
N PHE A 49 -4.99 8.98 2.29
CA PHE A 49 -4.90 9.53 0.93
C PHE A 49 -5.97 10.57 0.63
N GLU A 50 -7.19 10.39 1.14
CA GLU A 50 -8.24 11.41 1.03
C GLU A 50 -7.86 12.69 1.79
N THR A 51 -7.23 12.55 2.96
CA THR A 51 -6.72 13.70 3.71
C THR A 51 -5.63 14.42 2.93
N ALA A 52 -4.63 13.67 2.42
CA ALA A 52 -3.57 14.22 1.59
C ALA A 52 -4.13 14.93 0.34
N GLU A 53 -5.14 14.38 -0.32
CA GLU A 53 -5.76 15.01 -1.49
C GLU A 53 -6.41 16.36 -1.15
N ARG A 54 -7.05 16.48 0.02
CA ARG A 54 -7.68 17.74 0.49
C ARG A 54 -6.67 18.80 0.94
N THR A 55 -5.52 18.39 1.48
CA THR A 55 -4.50 19.30 2.06
C THR A 55 -3.36 19.66 1.11
N GLY A 56 -3.48 19.30 -0.18
CA GLY A 56 -2.44 19.59 -1.17
C GLY A 56 -1.22 18.66 -1.09
N GLY A 57 -1.43 17.40 -0.69
CA GLY A 57 -0.42 16.34 -0.65
C GLY A 57 0.23 16.14 0.71
N ARG A 58 -0.37 16.62 1.81
CA ARG A 58 0.23 16.57 3.16
C ARG A 58 -0.63 15.79 4.15
N VAL A 59 0.00 15.06 5.05
CA VAL A 59 -0.67 14.43 6.19
C VAL A 59 0.20 14.69 7.40
N GLY A 60 -0.33 15.44 8.37
CA GLY A 60 0.45 16.06 9.44
C GLY A 60 0.79 17.50 9.12
#